data_AF-A0A534QVW3-F1
#
_entry.id   AF-A0A534QVW3-F1
#
_cell.length_a   1.000
_cell.length_b   1.000
_cell.length_c   1.000
_cell.angle_alpha   90.00
_cell.angle_beta   90.00
_cell.angle_gamma   90.00
#
_symmetry.space_group_name_H-M   'P 1'
#
loop_
_entity.id
_entity.type
_entity.pdbx_description
1 polymer ?
#
loop_
_entity_poly.entity_id
_entity_poly.type
_entity_poly.pdbx_seq_one_letter_code
_entity_poly.pdbx_strand_id
1 'polypeptide(L)'
;MTLKIGFGCQKLTVSLRAKHRTPRRYTASLSACDSGAVAYASTWDAIQKTIFARHDCANTLCHGGATALNGQLDLRPDVAYKNLVQKASTEVPSLNRVEPGDERKSYLWLKLLAKTDPAKLPDYLPPGVQVLLAPMPNNTTTLSKDELEVLRQWIYATAPETGTVAGTQTLLNACLPPVTPITATPLDPPPPDQGHQFVMPPWKLPAHSQHELCFATYFDFTGQVPAQFKDAGGNFLWNAQTLRQDPQSHHLILNLFLGSVAQIHDPAFGTWTCAGGEKAGQVCEPTDLTSCGSGICRSEMQESFACVGYGPQLPNRFFNYTQIGGAQKAQSDIEFAPGVWAPTPSKGILFWNPHAFNLTDQDTTMHGWLNYSYAADRRFIVHGIFDIAKIFAATGIPPYQKGTVCNDYTFNDFSSPQQAQLFSLSSHTHRHGEHFWITDPQHGDQLLYENFVYNDPPNKTFDPPLVFNAGDKLHYCAVYNNGVAADGVSPDPTLVTRASHVPPNAPSFSFCNPVKCVAGKMNPPGTCRADRDCDSAPGAHDGLCDACPITGGESTENEMFIAIGQYFVK
;
A
#
# COMPACT_ATOMS: atom_id res chain seq x y z
N MET A 1 -29.58 -40.75 -20.13
CA MET A 1 -28.67 -39.62 -19.85
C MET A 1 -29.18 -38.99 -18.58
N THR A 2 -28.34 -38.84 -17.56
CA THR A 2 -28.77 -38.30 -16.27
C THR A 2 -28.14 -36.92 -16.10
N LEU A 3 -28.99 -35.91 -15.91
CA LEU A 3 -28.61 -34.53 -15.64
C LEU A 3 -28.78 -34.28 -14.14
N LYS A 4 -27.70 -33.90 -13.45
CA LYS A 4 -27.77 -33.38 -12.07
C LYS A 4 -27.37 -31.91 -12.09
N ILE A 5 -28.26 -31.08 -11.56
CA ILE A 5 -28.06 -29.64 -11.38
C ILE A 5 -27.96 -29.39 -9.88
N GLY A 6 -26.85 -28.82 -9.44
CA GLY A 6 -26.65 -28.38 -8.05
C GLY A 6 -26.54 -26.87 -8.00
N PHE A 7 -27.23 -26.26 -7.02
CA PHE A 7 -27.16 -24.83 -6.72
C PHE A 7 -26.40 -24.65 -5.40
N GLY A 8 -25.31 -23.90 -5.43
CA GLY A 8 -24.66 -23.33 -4.26
C GLY A 8 -24.55 -21.81 -4.43
N CYS A 9 -24.22 -21.08 -3.37
CA CYS A 9 -24.07 -19.62 -3.44
C CYS A 9 -23.15 -19.25 -4.64
N GLN A 10 -23.72 -18.59 -5.66
CA GLN A 10 -23.08 -18.10 -6.88
C GLN A 10 -22.46 -19.13 -7.87
N LYS A 11 -22.68 -20.44 -7.70
CA LYS A 11 -22.17 -21.47 -8.65
C LYS A 11 -23.27 -22.42 -9.14
N LEU A 12 -23.41 -22.53 -10.46
CA LEU A 12 -24.19 -23.57 -11.12
C LEU A 12 -23.25 -24.72 -11.53
N THR A 13 -23.46 -25.91 -10.96
CA THR A 13 -22.70 -27.10 -11.38
C THR A 13 -23.60 -28.05 -12.16
N VAL A 14 -23.24 -28.32 -13.41
CA VAL A 14 -23.94 -29.26 -14.28
C VAL A 14 -23.08 -30.52 -14.47
N SER A 15 -23.64 -31.65 -14.06
CA SER A 15 -23.02 -32.97 -14.29
C SER A 15 -23.83 -33.75 -15.32
N LEU A 16 -23.18 -34.08 -16.43
CA LEU A 16 -23.77 -34.85 -17.53
C LEU A 16 -23.19 -36.26 -17.56
N ARG A 17 -24.04 -37.28 -17.41
CA ARG A 17 -23.65 -38.69 -17.52
C ARG A 17 -24.44 -39.39 -18.63
N ALA A 18 -23.71 -39.86 -19.65
CA ALA A 18 -24.23 -40.77 -20.67
C ALA A 18 -23.75 -42.19 -20.36
N LYS A 19 -24.60 -43.21 -20.59
CA LYS A 19 -24.20 -44.63 -20.50
C LYS A 19 -23.05 -44.81 -21.52
N HIS A 20 -21.86 -45.20 -21.06
CA HIS A 20 -20.64 -45.43 -21.84
C HIS A 20 -19.72 -44.22 -22.15
N ARG A 21 -19.80 -43.10 -21.42
CA ARG A 21 -18.78 -42.03 -21.47
C ARG A 21 -18.35 -41.57 -20.07
N THR A 22 -17.10 -41.11 -19.94
CA THR A 22 -16.60 -40.48 -18.71
C THR A 22 -17.45 -39.24 -18.37
N PRO A 23 -17.84 -39.07 -17.10
CA PRO A 23 -18.64 -37.92 -16.68
C PRO A 23 -17.86 -36.62 -16.90
N ARG A 24 -18.48 -35.65 -17.56
CA ARG A 24 -17.95 -34.28 -17.69
C ARG A 24 -18.70 -33.36 -16.74
N ARG A 25 -17.93 -32.56 -16.00
CA ARG A 25 -18.44 -31.55 -15.06
C ARG A 25 -18.21 -30.18 -15.67
N TYR A 26 -19.28 -29.41 -15.77
CA TYR A 26 -19.22 -28.02 -16.22
C TYR A 26 -19.61 -27.14 -15.04
N THR A 27 -18.75 -26.18 -14.70
CA THR A 27 -18.99 -25.20 -13.66
C THR A 27 -19.15 -23.86 -14.34
N ALA A 28 -20.31 -23.23 -14.17
CA ALA A 28 -20.53 -21.85 -14.59
C ALA A 28 -20.68 -20.99 -13.33
N SER A 29 -19.85 -19.96 -13.22
CA SER A 29 -19.99 -18.91 -12.22
C SER A 29 -21.04 -17.92 -12.73
N LEU A 30 -22.08 -17.65 -11.94
CA LEU A 30 -22.97 -16.54 -12.23
C LEU A 30 -22.19 -15.26 -11.89
N SER A 31 -22.05 -14.35 -12.86
CA SER A 31 -21.60 -12.98 -12.59
C SER A 31 -22.49 -12.39 -11.50
N ALA A 32 -21.87 -11.80 -10.48
CA ALA A 32 -22.49 -11.28 -9.26
C ALA A 32 -23.39 -10.06 -9.52
N CYS A 33 -24.40 -10.21 -10.36
CA CYS A 33 -25.27 -9.12 -10.76
C CYS A 33 -26.70 -9.54 -10.48
N ASP A 34 -27.27 -8.96 -9.43
CA ASP A 34 -28.70 -9.01 -9.18
C ASP A 34 -29.42 -8.48 -10.43
N SER A 35 -30.59 -9.06 -10.72
CA SER A 35 -31.43 -8.64 -11.84
C SER A 35 -31.83 -7.16 -11.67
N GLY A 36 -31.11 -6.25 -12.35
CA GLY A 36 -31.38 -4.80 -12.31
C GLY A 36 -30.13 -3.91 -12.26
N ALA A 37 -28.94 -4.45 -11.94
CA ALA A 37 -27.71 -3.65 -11.90
C ALA A 37 -27.24 -3.26 -13.32
N VAL A 38 -26.87 -1.98 -13.50
CA VAL A 38 -26.27 -1.49 -14.75
C VAL A 38 -24.86 -2.08 -14.89
N ALA A 39 -24.56 -2.65 -16.06
CA ALA A 39 -23.26 -3.23 -16.35
C ALA A 39 -22.31 -2.22 -17.00
N TYR A 40 -21.06 -2.21 -16.55
CA TYR A 40 -19.98 -1.41 -17.11
C TYR A 40 -18.79 -2.30 -17.51
N ALA A 41 -17.96 -1.82 -18.42
CA ALA A 41 -16.80 -2.58 -18.91
C ALA A 41 -15.59 -2.57 -17.96
N SER A 42 -15.52 -1.57 -17.06
CA SER A 42 -14.46 -1.40 -16.07
C SER A 42 -14.94 -0.45 -14.96
N THR A 43 -14.19 -0.34 -13.87
CA THR A 43 -14.41 0.70 -12.85
C THR A 43 -14.33 2.10 -13.47
N TRP A 44 -13.39 2.32 -14.39
CA TRP A 44 -13.26 3.59 -15.11
C TRP A 44 -14.46 3.90 -16.02
N ASP A 45 -14.96 2.92 -16.77
CA ASP A 45 -16.18 3.07 -17.57
C ASP A 45 -17.40 3.41 -16.70
N ALA A 46 -17.46 2.83 -15.49
CA ALA A 46 -18.46 3.21 -14.51
C ALA A 46 -18.28 4.66 -14.04
N ILE A 47 -17.08 5.08 -13.60
CA ILE A 47 -16.78 6.47 -13.20
C ILE A 47 -17.20 7.47 -14.28
N GLN A 48 -16.86 7.19 -15.54
CA GLN A 48 -17.20 8.05 -16.67
C GLN A 48 -18.73 8.26 -16.80
N LYS A 49 -19.54 7.23 -16.53
CA LYS A 49 -20.99 7.24 -16.73
C LYS A 49 -21.78 7.61 -15.46
N THR A 50 -21.34 7.14 -14.29
CA THR A 50 -22.03 7.34 -13.01
C THR A 50 -21.59 8.60 -12.29
N ILE A 51 -20.39 9.11 -12.58
CA ILE A 51 -19.87 10.33 -11.96
C ILE A 51 -19.85 11.46 -12.99
N PHE A 52 -19.01 11.38 -14.02
CA PHE A 52 -18.82 12.54 -14.92
C PHE A 52 -20.05 12.84 -15.78
N ALA A 53 -20.72 11.84 -16.34
CA ALA A 53 -21.93 12.07 -17.12
C ALA A 53 -23.15 12.38 -16.24
N ARG A 54 -23.33 11.65 -15.12
CA ARG A 54 -24.49 11.85 -14.22
C ARG A 54 -24.51 13.23 -13.57
N HIS A 55 -23.35 13.74 -13.16
CA HIS A 55 -23.21 15.08 -12.54
C HIS A 55 -22.99 16.18 -13.58
N ASP A 56 -23.18 15.87 -14.87
CA ASP A 56 -23.08 16.80 -15.98
C ASP A 56 -21.72 17.53 -16.05
N CYS A 57 -20.64 16.86 -15.63
CA CYS A 57 -19.29 17.42 -15.66
C CYS A 57 -18.76 17.58 -17.08
N ALA A 58 -19.08 16.62 -17.96
CA ALA A 58 -18.55 16.52 -19.32
C ALA A 58 -19.35 17.31 -20.39
N ASN A 59 -20.22 18.24 -19.97
CA ASN A 59 -20.99 19.08 -20.89
C ASN A 59 -20.12 20.16 -21.54
N THR A 60 -20.61 20.76 -22.63
CA THR A 60 -19.84 21.77 -23.40
C THR A 60 -19.56 23.07 -22.65
N LEU A 61 -20.33 23.39 -21.61
CA LEU A 61 -20.15 24.57 -20.77
C LEU A 61 -19.06 24.37 -19.71
N CYS A 62 -18.89 23.15 -19.21
CA CYS A 62 -17.96 22.80 -18.12
C CYS A 62 -16.66 22.18 -18.66
N HIS A 63 -16.70 20.91 -19.06
CA HIS A 63 -15.54 20.12 -19.49
C HIS A 63 -15.81 19.25 -20.73
N GLY A 64 -16.41 19.81 -21.78
CA GLY A 64 -16.69 19.09 -23.03
C GLY A 64 -16.35 19.90 -24.27
N GLY A 65 -15.58 19.31 -25.20
CA GLY A 65 -15.33 19.90 -26.52
C GLY A 65 -14.03 20.69 -26.65
N ALA A 66 -13.73 21.12 -27.89
CA ALA A 66 -12.52 21.87 -28.24
C ALA A 66 -12.42 23.26 -27.58
N THR A 67 -13.55 23.76 -27.06
CA THR A 67 -13.65 25.01 -26.32
C THR A 67 -13.81 24.75 -24.82
N ALA A 68 -13.21 23.71 -24.23
CA ALA A 68 -13.24 23.49 -22.78
C ALA A 68 -12.76 24.77 -22.03
N LEU A 69 -13.73 25.59 -21.59
CA LEU A 69 -13.54 26.96 -21.10
C LEU A 69 -12.84 26.99 -19.74
N ASN A 70 -12.83 25.87 -19.02
CA ASN A 70 -12.23 25.75 -17.69
C ASN A 70 -11.04 24.79 -17.73
N GLY A 71 -9.83 25.35 -17.89
CA GLY A 71 -8.58 24.64 -17.66
C GLY A 71 -8.16 23.62 -18.73
N GLN A 72 -8.62 23.75 -19.98
CA GLN A 72 -8.25 22.85 -21.10
C GLN A 72 -8.45 21.36 -20.76
N LEU A 73 -9.52 21.04 -20.04
CA LEU A 73 -9.88 19.69 -19.63
C LEU A 73 -11.17 19.27 -20.34
N ASP A 74 -11.06 18.22 -21.15
CA ASP A 74 -12.21 17.55 -21.76
C ASP A 74 -12.43 16.20 -21.09
N LEU A 75 -13.59 16.04 -20.45
CA LEU A 75 -14.04 14.88 -19.71
C LEU A 75 -14.98 13.99 -20.54
N ARG A 76 -15.08 14.18 -21.86
CA ARG A 76 -15.84 13.27 -22.72
C ARG A 76 -15.17 11.89 -22.79
N PRO A 77 -15.95 10.79 -22.91
CA PRO A 77 -15.45 9.43 -22.72
C PRO A 77 -14.25 9.04 -23.58
N ASP A 78 -14.11 9.61 -24.77
CA ASP A 78 -13.06 9.32 -25.75
C ASP A 78 -11.69 9.90 -25.38
N VAL A 79 -11.65 10.96 -24.56
CA VAL A 79 -10.41 11.71 -24.25
C VAL A 79 -10.15 11.89 -22.75
N ALA A 80 -11.15 11.67 -21.90
CA ALA A 80 -11.09 11.96 -20.46
C ALA A 80 -9.89 11.32 -19.76
N TYR A 81 -9.65 10.02 -19.97
CA TYR A 81 -8.58 9.29 -19.29
C TYR A 81 -7.20 9.92 -19.56
N LYS A 82 -6.88 10.12 -20.85
CA LYS A 82 -5.61 10.72 -21.30
C LYS A 82 -5.45 12.17 -20.88
N ASN A 83 -6.56 12.87 -20.65
CA ASN A 83 -6.54 14.24 -20.16
C ASN A 83 -6.38 14.32 -18.63
N LEU A 84 -6.63 13.24 -17.89
CA LEU A 84 -6.64 13.25 -16.43
C LEU A 84 -5.38 12.61 -15.83
N VAL A 85 -5.08 11.37 -16.24
CA VAL A 85 -4.05 10.56 -15.58
C VAL A 85 -2.66 11.05 -15.96
N GLN A 86 -1.86 11.39 -14.94
CA GLN A 86 -0.50 11.94 -15.08
C GLN A 86 -0.42 13.17 -16.01
N LYS A 87 -1.47 14.01 -15.99
CA LYS A 87 -1.47 15.32 -16.65
C LYS A 87 -1.47 16.42 -15.63
N ALA A 88 -0.49 17.33 -15.71
CA ALA A 88 -0.43 18.50 -14.85
C ALA A 88 -1.76 19.29 -14.90
N SER A 89 -2.21 19.74 -13.73
CA SER A 89 -3.33 20.67 -13.63
C SER A 89 -2.93 22.02 -14.23
N THR A 90 -3.85 22.66 -14.95
CA THR A 90 -3.61 24.01 -15.49
C THR A 90 -3.68 25.08 -14.42
N GLU A 91 -4.47 24.86 -13.36
CA GLU A 91 -4.61 25.82 -12.25
C GLU A 91 -3.47 25.66 -11.24
N VAL A 92 -3.01 24.41 -11.03
CA VAL A 92 -1.91 24.10 -10.12
C VAL A 92 -0.93 23.14 -10.82
N PRO A 93 0.02 23.66 -11.63
CA PRO A 93 0.93 22.81 -12.40
C PRO A 93 1.84 21.88 -11.59
N SER A 94 1.98 22.12 -10.27
CA SER A 94 2.71 21.23 -9.36
C SER A 94 1.93 19.96 -8.99
N LEU A 95 0.64 19.86 -9.32
CA LEU A 95 -0.18 18.67 -9.11
C LEU A 95 -0.66 18.09 -10.45
N ASN A 96 -0.74 16.77 -10.52
CA ASN A 96 -1.46 16.11 -11.60
C ASN A 96 -2.98 16.21 -11.36
N ARG A 97 -3.76 16.24 -12.44
CA ARG A 97 -5.23 16.16 -12.39
C ARG A 97 -5.64 14.87 -11.69
N VAL A 98 -5.04 13.75 -12.08
CA VAL A 98 -5.02 12.49 -11.34
C VAL A 98 -3.57 12.01 -11.25
N GLU A 99 -3.06 11.92 -10.04
CA GLU A 99 -1.82 11.21 -9.71
C GLU A 99 -2.20 9.76 -9.35
N PRO A 100 -1.78 8.74 -10.12
CA PRO A 100 -1.99 7.36 -9.74
C PRO A 100 -1.54 7.10 -8.30
N GLY A 101 -2.30 6.33 -7.54
CA GLY A 101 -1.95 5.88 -6.19
C GLY A 101 -1.88 6.95 -5.09
N ASP A 102 -2.10 8.24 -5.41
CA ASP A 102 -2.12 9.31 -4.41
C ASP A 102 -3.24 10.33 -4.70
N GLU A 103 -4.34 10.19 -3.97
CA GLU A 103 -5.49 11.08 -4.07
C GLU A 103 -5.18 12.49 -3.55
N ARG A 104 -4.26 12.61 -2.57
CA ARG A 104 -3.87 13.89 -1.97
C ARG A 104 -3.03 14.74 -2.93
N LYS A 105 -2.39 14.11 -3.92
CA LYS A 105 -1.75 14.78 -5.06
C LYS A 105 -2.61 14.85 -6.33
N SER A 106 -3.82 14.32 -6.28
CA SER A 106 -4.78 14.35 -7.39
C SER A 106 -5.67 15.59 -7.30
N TYR A 107 -5.42 16.58 -8.15
CA TYR A 107 -6.17 17.85 -8.10
C TYR A 107 -7.68 17.68 -8.35
N LEU A 108 -8.08 16.74 -9.21
CA LEU A 108 -9.49 16.39 -9.42
C LEU A 108 -10.14 15.90 -8.12
N TRP A 109 -9.46 15.00 -7.40
CA TRP A 109 -9.93 14.47 -6.13
C TRP A 109 -10.15 15.58 -5.10
N LEU A 110 -9.15 16.44 -4.91
CA LEU A 110 -9.21 17.54 -3.96
C LEU A 110 -10.39 18.48 -4.25
N LYS A 111 -10.66 18.79 -5.53
CA LYS A 111 -11.80 19.63 -5.91
C LYS A 111 -13.16 18.97 -5.63
N LEU A 112 -13.27 17.66 -5.85
CA LEU A 112 -14.49 16.89 -5.56
C LEU A 112 -14.72 16.73 -4.05
N LEU A 113 -13.64 16.48 -3.30
CA LEU A 113 -13.64 16.40 -1.85
C LEU A 113 -14.10 17.73 -1.21
N ALA A 114 -13.59 18.86 -1.72
CA ALA A 114 -13.97 20.19 -1.24
C ALA A 114 -15.46 20.51 -1.36
N LYS A 115 -16.14 19.97 -2.39
CA LYS A 115 -17.58 20.12 -2.56
C LYS A 115 -18.38 19.16 -1.67
N THR A 116 -17.86 17.95 -1.50
CA THR A 116 -18.61 16.80 -0.98
C THR A 116 -18.46 16.63 0.53
N ASP A 117 -17.23 16.76 1.04
CA ASP A 117 -16.90 16.61 2.46
C ASP A 117 -15.70 17.53 2.81
N PRO A 118 -15.90 18.86 2.84
CA PRO A 118 -14.80 19.82 3.05
C PRO A 118 -14.09 19.66 4.39
N ALA A 119 -14.74 19.04 5.38
CA ALA A 119 -14.13 18.74 6.68
C ALA A 119 -12.99 17.72 6.61
N LYS A 120 -12.93 16.94 5.52
CA LYS A 120 -11.87 15.95 5.25
C LYS A 120 -10.77 16.46 4.33
N LEU A 121 -10.84 17.72 3.89
CA LEU A 121 -9.74 18.31 3.14
C LEU A 121 -8.47 18.30 4.01
N PRO A 122 -7.31 17.95 3.44
CA PRO A 122 -6.06 18.03 4.19
C PRO A 122 -5.87 19.43 4.78
N ASP A 123 -5.55 19.53 6.09
CA ASP A 123 -5.29 20.82 6.75
C ASP A 123 -4.15 21.61 6.07
N TYR A 124 -3.31 20.91 5.33
CA TYR A 124 -2.26 21.47 4.49
C TYR A 124 -2.49 21.06 3.04
N LEU A 125 -2.76 22.05 2.19
CA LEU A 125 -2.61 21.94 0.75
C LEU A 125 -1.27 22.60 0.38
N PRO A 126 -0.50 22.05 -0.58
CA PRO A 126 0.77 22.66 -0.99
C PRO A 126 0.63 24.17 -1.30
N PRO A 127 1.68 24.99 -1.11
CA PRO A 127 1.59 26.43 -1.31
C PRO A 127 1.14 26.77 -2.73
N GLY A 128 0.12 27.63 -2.85
CA GLY A 128 -0.49 28.00 -4.13
C GLY A 128 -1.66 27.11 -4.59
N VAL A 129 -1.97 26.03 -3.87
CA VAL A 129 -3.12 25.17 -4.16
C VAL A 129 -4.42 25.81 -3.65
N GLN A 130 -5.15 26.47 -4.54
CA GLN A 130 -6.48 27.03 -4.23
C GLN A 130 -7.59 26.02 -4.54
N VAL A 131 -7.76 25.02 -3.68
CA VAL A 131 -8.88 24.06 -3.83
C VAL A 131 -10.18 24.64 -3.25
N LEU A 132 -10.07 25.40 -2.16
CA LEU A 132 -11.21 25.91 -1.39
C LEU A 132 -12.05 26.98 -2.11
N LEU A 133 -11.51 27.63 -3.13
CA LEU A 133 -12.18 28.74 -3.83
C LEU A 133 -12.93 28.30 -5.10
N ALA A 134 -12.70 27.07 -5.58
CA ALA A 134 -13.36 26.54 -6.78
C ALA A 134 -13.65 25.02 -6.66
N PRO A 135 -14.47 24.60 -5.67
CA PRO A 135 -14.88 23.20 -5.55
C PRO A 135 -15.69 22.76 -6.76
N MET A 136 -15.57 21.48 -7.13
CA MET A 136 -16.26 20.89 -8.29
C MET A 136 -17.17 19.74 -7.85
N PRO A 137 -18.28 19.46 -8.55
CA PRO A 137 -18.81 20.22 -9.69
C PRO A 137 -19.23 21.64 -9.30
N ASN A 138 -19.01 22.61 -10.19
CA ASN A 138 -19.38 24.02 -9.99
C ASN A 138 -20.87 24.30 -10.26
N ASN A 139 -21.63 23.27 -10.63
CA ASN A 139 -23.07 23.30 -10.79
C ASN A 139 -23.77 23.01 -9.44
N THR A 140 -25.09 22.77 -9.48
CA THR A 140 -25.89 22.48 -8.28
C THR A 140 -25.78 21.04 -7.79
N THR A 141 -25.06 20.18 -8.52
CA THR A 141 -24.85 18.77 -8.14
C THR A 141 -23.66 18.64 -7.18
N THR A 142 -23.71 17.59 -6.36
CA THR A 142 -22.64 17.18 -5.45
C THR A 142 -22.58 15.66 -5.50
N LEU A 143 -21.38 15.09 -5.51
CA LEU A 143 -21.22 13.63 -5.48
C LEU A 143 -21.74 13.06 -4.16
N SER A 144 -22.15 11.80 -4.18
CA SER A 144 -22.34 11.06 -2.93
C SER A 144 -20.99 10.71 -2.29
N LYS A 145 -21.00 10.38 -0.99
CA LYS A 145 -19.79 9.89 -0.30
C LYS A 145 -19.28 8.58 -0.91
N ASP A 146 -20.18 7.73 -1.40
CA ASP A 146 -19.81 6.47 -2.07
C ASP A 146 -19.19 6.72 -3.45
N GLU A 147 -19.72 7.67 -4.23
CA GLU A 147 -19.13 8.07 -5.52
C GLU A 147 -17.75 8.68 -5.34
N LEU A 148 -17.57 9.47 -4.27
CA LEU A 148 -16.27 9.97 -3.86
C LEU A 148 -15.35 8.79 -3.48
N GLU A 149 -15.77 7.88 -2.59
CA GLU A 149 -14.95 6.73 -2.21
C GLU A 149 -14.55 5.83 -3.40
N VAL A 150 -15.42 5.64 -4.40
CA VAL A 150 -15.09 4.93 -5.64
C VAL A 150 -13.91 5.57 -6.35
N LEU A 151 -13.91 6.89 -6.48
CA LEU A 151 -12.81 7.60 -7.13
C LEU A 151 -11.53 7.52 -6.29
N ARG A 152 -11.62 7.55 -4.94
CA ARG A 152 -10.46 7.31 -4.07
C ARG A 152 -9.84 5.95 -4.31
N GLN A 153 -10.66 4.89 -4.29
CA GLN A 153 -10.21 3.52 -4.49
C GLN A 153 -9.62 3.32 -5.88
N TRP A 154 -10.23 3.93 -6.90
CA TRP A 154 -9.69 3.89 -8.26
C TRP A 154 -8.34 4.58 -8.37
N ILE A 155 -8.17 5.77 -7.77
CA ILE A 155 -6.87 6.45 -7.71
C ILE A 155 -5.86 5.58 -6.96
N TYR A 156 -6.19 5.12 -5.75
CA TYR A 156 -5.33 4.27 -4.93
C TYR A 156 -4.85 3.01 -5.67
N ALA A 157 -5.73 2.38 -6.45
CA ALA A 157 -5.41 1.24 -7.30
C ALA A 157 -4.60 1.59 -8.56
N THR A 158 -3.89 2.73 -8.55
CA THR A 158 -3.08 3.28 -9.65
C THR A 158 -3.87 3.76 -10.88
N ALA A 159 -5.13 4.16 -10.67
CA ALA A 159 -6.01 4.77 -11.68
C ALA A 159 -6.10 3.99 -13.02
N PRO A 160 -6.42 2.68 -13.01
CA PRO A 160 -6.41 1.87 -14.23
C PRO A 160 -7.55 2.23 -15.20
N GLU A 161 -7.26 2.30 -16.51
CA GLU A 161 -8.29 2.53 -17.55
C GLU A 161 -9.23 1.32 -17.73
N THR A 162 -8.70 0.12 -17.52
CA THR A 162 -9.39 -1.15 -17.76
C THR A 162 -9.39 -2.04 -16.51
N GLY A 163 -10.33 -2.98 -16.44
CA GLY A 163 -10.46 -3.90 -15.32
C GLY A 163 -11.31 -3.35 -14.17
N THR A 164 -11.41 -4.14 -13.11
CA THR A 164 -12.27 -3.84 -11.95
C THR A 164 -11.40 -3.61 -10.72
N VAL A 165 -11.57 -2.46 -10.08
CA VAL A 165 -11.01 -2.17 -8.77
C VAL A 165 -11.93 -2.78 -7.71
N ALA A 166 -11.39 -3.71 -6.92
CA ALA A 166 -12.14 -4.42 -5.90
C ALA A 166 -12.82 -3.44 -4.91
N GLY A 167 -14.09 -3.70 -4.60
CA GLY A 167 -14.90 -2.89 -3.68
C GLY A 167 -15.79 -1.87 -4.39
N THR A 168 -15.37 -1.40 -5.57
CA THR A 168 -16.11 -0.36 -6.31
C THR A 168 -17.47 -0.83 -6.83
N GLN A 169 -17.65 -2.13 -7.13
CA GLN A 169 -18.94 -2.66 -7.57
C GLN A 169 -20.08 -2.42 -6.55
N THR A 170 -19.78 -2.55 -5.25
CA THR A 170 -20.76 -2.40 -4.18
C THR A 170 -21.12 -0.93 -4.00
N LEU A 171 -20.11 -0.04 -3.96
CA LEU A 171 -20.30 1.40 -3.81
C LEU A 171 -21.07 2.01 -5.00
N LEU A 172 -20.84 1.48 -6.21
CA LEU A 172 -21.53 1.93 -7.41
C LEU A 172 -22.91 1.30 -7.59
N ASN A 173 -23.25 0.26 -6.82
CA ASN A 173 -24.39 -0.63 -7.05
C ASN A 173 -24.44 -1.08 -8.53
N ALA A 174 -23.30 -1.55 -9.04
CA ALA A 174 -23.10 -1.81 -10.47
C ALA A 174 -22.50 -3.19 -10.73
N CYS A 175 -22.81 -3.72 -11.91
CA CYS A 175 -22.25 -4.97 -12.40
C CYS A 175 -20.93 -4.69 -13.12
N LEU A 176 -19.82 -5.12 -12.53
CA LEU A 176 -18.47 -4.99 -13.11
C LEU A 176 -17.91 -6.38 -13.48
N PRO A 177 -16.95 -6.47 -14.43
CA PRO A 177 -16.27 -7.72 -14.72
C PRO A 177 -15.58 -8.29 -13.47
N PRO A 178 -15.28 -9.60 -13.45
CA PRO A 178 -14.48 -10.19 -12.38
C PRO A 178 -13.18 -9.42 -12.15
N VAL A 179 -12.82 -9.24 -10.87
CA VAL A 179 -11.57 -8.57 -10.50
C VAL A 179 -10.39 -9.39 -11.01
N THR A 180 -9.51 -8.73 -11.76
CA THR A 180 -8.22 -9.27 -12.19
C THR A 180 -7.10 -8.42 -11.57
N PRO A 181 -5.88 -8.95 -11.46
CA PRO A 181 -4.74 -8.15 -11.04
C PRO A 181 -4.57 -6.92 -11.93
N ILE A 182 -4.33 -5.78 -11.30
CA ILE A 182 -4.02 -4.51 -11.96
C ILE A 182 -2.49 -4.37 -11.96
N THR A 183 -1.94 -4.00 -13.11
CA THR A 183 -0.51 -3.65 -13.25
C THR A 183 -0.39 -2.13 -13.29
N ALA A 184 0.49 -1.59 -12.45
CA ALA A 184 0.78 -0.17 -12.42
C ALA A 184 1.53 0.27 -13.69
N THR A 185 1.27 1.50 -14.13
CA THR A 185 2.09 2.10 -15.19
C THR A 185 3.49 2.38 -14.62
N PRO A 186 4.58 1.95 -15.27
CA PRO A 186 5.94 2.21 -14.80
C PRO A 186 6.20 3.69 -14.49
N LEU A 187 7.07 3.97 -13.51
CA LEU A 187 7.56 5.33 -13.33
C LEU A 187 8.58 5.66 -14.41
N ASP A 188 8.44 6.83 -15.03
CA ASP A 188 9.50 7.35 -15.90
C ASP A 188 10.75 7.62 -15.06
N PRO A 189 11.94 7.18 -15.50
CA PRO A 189 13.16 7.47 -14.77
C PRO A 189 13.45 8.98 -14.79
N PRO A 190 14.03 9.54 -13.71
CA PRO A 190 14.42 10.93 -13.69
C PRO A 190 15.52 11.20 -14.74
N PRO A 191 15.65 12.44 -15.25
CA PRO A 191 16.78 12.83 -16.07
C PRO A 191 18.12 12.46 -15.39
N PRO A 192 19.12 11.93 -16.11
CA PRO A 192 20.37 11.44 -15.50
C PRO A 192 21.16 12.48 -14.70
N ASP A 193 20.98 13.77 -15.00
CA ASP A 193 21.57 14.89 -14.30
C ASP A 193 20.77 15.34 -13.06
N GLN A 194 19.59 14.76 -12.84
CA GLN A 194 18.67 15.10 -11.76
C GLN A 194 18.43 13.95 -10.79
N GLY A 195 18.70 12.71 -11.18
CA GLY A 195 18.48 11.57 -10.30
C GLY A 195 18.74 10.21 -10.93
N HIS A 196 18.33 9.15 -10.22
CA HIS A 196 18.37 7.77 -10.68
C HIS A 196 17.11 7.00 -10.30
N GLN A 197 16.85 5.89 -11.00
CA GLN A 197 15.76 4.96 -10.68
C GLN A 197 16.32 3.60 -10.27
N PHE A 198 15.82 3.06 -9.16
CA PHE A 198 15.91 1.64 -8.86
C PHE A 198 14.66 0.92 -9.37
N VAL A 199 14.86 -0.23 -10.01
CA VAL A 199 13.77 -1.07 -10.52
C VAL A 199 13.80 -2.39 -9.80
N MET A 200 12.67 -2.78 -9.21
CA MET A 200 12.54 -4.07 -8.55
C MET A 200 12.54 -5.19 -9.61
N PRO A 201 13.40 -6.22 -9.46
CA PRO A 201 13.26 -7.46 -10.20
C PRO A 201 11.82 -8.00 -10.16
N PRO A 202 11.18 -8.28 -11.30
CA PRO A 202 9.81 -8.76 -11.31
C PRO A 202 9.72 -10.14 -10.65
N TRP A 203 8.64 -10.36 -9.90
CA TRP A 203 8.42 -11.63 -9.18
C TRP A 203 6.97 -12.10 -9.30
N LYS A 204 6.77 -13.42 -9.30
CA LYS A 204 5.45 -14.03 -9.52
C LYS A 204 4.65 -14.02 -8.23
N LEU A 205 3.41 -13.55 -8.32
CA LEU A 205 2.44 -13.58 -7.24
C LEU A 205 1.25 -14.46 -7.65
N PRO A 206 1.19 -15.73 -7.19
CA PRO A 206 0.11 -16.66 -7.53
C PRO A 206 -1.28 -16.15 -7.12
N ALA A 207 -2.33 -16.63 -7.77
CA ALA A 207 -3.71 -16.42 -7.32
C ALA A 207 -3.91 -16.93 -5.88
N HIS A 208 -4.74 -16.23 -5.10
CA HIS A 208 -5.11 -16.59 -3.71
C HIS A 208 -3.90 -16.78 -2.79
N SER A 209 -2.89 -15.92 -2.91
CA SER A 209 -1.65 -16.02 -2.13
C SER A 209 -1.25 -14.69 -1.49
N GLN A 210 -0.40 -14.76 -0.47
CA GLN A 210 0.25 -13.63 0.18
C GLN A 210 1.70 -14.00 0.46
N HIS A 211 2.60 -13.09 0.14
CA HIS A 211 4.05 -13.30 0.27
C HIS A 211 4.70 -12.04 0.82
N GLU A 212 5.59 -12.22 1.79
CA GLU A 212 6.60 -11.22 2.15
C GLU A 212 7.97 -11.80 1.83
N LEU A 213 8.61 -11.22 0.82
CA LEU A 213 9.85 -11.76 0.29
C LEU A 213 11.03 -10.91 0.74
N CYS A 214 12.20 -11.54 0.75
CA CYS A 214 13.47 -10.85 0.71
C CYS A 214 14.34 -11.41 -0.42
N PHE A 215 14.95 -10.51 -1.18
CA PHE A 215 15.96 -10.84 -2.19
C PHE A 215 16.88 -9.65 -2.44
N ALA A 216 18.05 -9.92 -3.00
CA ALA A 216 19.09 -8.93 -3.24
C ALA A 216 19.30 -8.59 -4.73
N THR A 217 19.73 -7.37 -4.97
CA THR A 217 20.30 -6.91 -6.26
C THR A 217 21.59 -6.15 -6.02
N TYR A 218 22.46 -6.13 -7.02
CA TYR A 218 23.61 -5.23 -7.06
C TYR A 218 23.28 -3.98 -7.89
N PHE A 219 23.82 -2.83 -7.50
CA PHE A 219 23.75 -1.59 -8.29
C PHE A 219 25.10 -0.89 -8.35
N ASP A 220 25.36 -0.18 -9.45
CA ASP A 220 26.52 0.71 -9.59
C ASP A 220 26.19 1.93 -10.47
N PHE A 221 26.07 3.08 -9.81
CA PHE A 221 25.88 4.41 -10.40
C PHE A 221 27.15 5.27 -10.32
N THR A 222 28.30 4.71 -9.94
CA THR A 222 29.53 5.48 -9.68
C THR A 222 29.92 6.37 -10.85
N GLY A 223 29.80 5.88 -12.08
CA GLY A 223 30.07 6.64 -13.31
C GLY A 223 28.93 7.54 -13.80
N GLN A 224 27.75 7.47 -13.18
CA GLN A 224 26.53 8.13 -13.63
C GLN A 224 26.19 9.38 -12.79
N VAL A 225 26.55 9.37 -11.50
CA VAL A 225 26.24 10.49 -10.60
C VAL A 225 27.11 11.72 -10.93
N PRO A 226 26.52 12.91 -11.19
CA PRO A 226 27.28 14.15 -11.42
C PRO A 226 28.13 14.55 -10.21
N ALA A 227 29.29 15.15 -10.46
CA ALA A 227 30.27 15.48 -9.40
C ALA A 227 29.70 16.39 -8.30
N GLN A 228 28.80 17.33 -8.64
CA GLN A 228 28.19 18.23 -7.66
C GLN A 228 27.25 17.52 -6.66
N PHE A 229 26.75 16.33 -7.02
CA PHE A 229 25.83 15.53 -6.21
C PHE A 229 26.53 14.34 -5.53
N LYS A 230 27.86 14.37 -5.46
CA LYS A 230 28.68 13.43 -4.70
C LYS A 230 29.25 14.08 -3.45
N ASP A 231 29.37 13.30 -2.37
CA ASP A 231 30.24 13.66 -1.26
C ASP A 231 31.67 13.12 -1.46
N ALA A 232 32.56 13.41 -0.50
CA ALA A 232 33.95 12.94 -0.53
C ALA A 232 34.08 11.40 -0.44
N GLY A 233 33.07 10.71 0.08
CA GLY A 233 33.01 9.25 0.15
C GLY A 233 32.48 8.59 -1.13
N GLY A 234 32.05 9.39 -2.11
CA GLY A 234 31.43 8.90 -3.34
C GLY A 234 29.97 8.48 -3.16
N ASN A 235 29.31 8.90 -2.07
CA ASN A 235 27.87 8.76 -1.93
C ASN A 235 27.16 9.77 -2.83
N PHE A 236 26.06 9.36 -3.46
CA PHE A 236 25.14 10.30 -4.06
C PHE A 236 24.25 10.92 -2.98
N LEU A 237 23.86 12.17 -3.20
CA LEU A 237 23.12 12.97 -2.22
C LEU A 237 21.74 13.25 -2.78
N TRP A 238 20.69 12.94 -2.04
CA TRP A 238 19.30 13.02 -2.51
C TRP A 238 18.39 13.66 -1.46
N ASN A 239 17.27 14.23 -1.92
CA ASN A 239 16.29 14.91 -1.06
C ASN A 239 14.83 14.60 -1.41
N ALA A 240 14.58 13.80 -2.44
CA ALA A 240 13.24 13.31 -2.74
C ALA A 240 13.29 11.90 -3.32
N GLN A 241 12.19 11.17 -3.10
CA GLN A 241 11.96 9.84 -3.61
C GLN A 241 10.50 9.69 -4.06
N THR A 242 10.28 9.11 -5.23
CA THR A 242 8.96 8.69 -5.70
C THR A 242 8.98 7.19 -5.90
N LEU A 243 8.07 6.48 -5.24
CA LEU A 243 7.91 5.03 -5.34
C LEU A 243 6.57 4.70 -5.96
N ARG A 244 6.54 3.74 -6.88
CA ARG A 244 5.33 3.11 -7.40
C ARG A 244 5.53 1.61 -7.51
N GLN A 245 4.49 0.86 -7.23
CA GLN A 245 4.43 -0.59 -7.38
C GLN A 245 3.01 -1.03 -7.75
N ASP A 246 2.87 -2.28 -8.15
CA ASP A 246 1.55 -2.83 -8.46
C ASP A 246 0.63 -2.78 -7.22
N PRO A 247 -0.67 -2.44 -7.38
CA PRO A 247 -1.60 -2.18 -6.27
C PRO A 247 -2.00 -3.42 -5.45
N GLN A 248 -1.50 -4.61 -5.80
CA GLN A 248 -1.58 -5.80 -4.94
C GLN A 248 -0.62 -5.72 -3.74
N SER A 249 0.26 -4.72 -3.71
CA SER A 249 1.19 -4.52 -2.63
C SER A 249 0.56 -3.88 -1.40
N HIS A 250 0.98 -4.36 -0.24
CA HIS A 250 0.78 -3.73 1.05
C HIS A 250 1.95 -2.79 1.38
N HIS A 251 3.19 -3.23 1.18
CA HIS A 251 4.36 -2.36 1.28
C HIS A 251 5.51 -2.82 0.38
N LEU A 252 6.44 -1.91 0.12
CA LEU A 252 7.74 -2.20 -0.47
C LEU A 252 8.81 -1.44 0.28
N ILE A 253 9.77 -2.17 0.84
CA ILE A 253 10.91 -1.58 1.56
C ILE A 253 12.18 -1.84 0.76
N LEU A 254 12.97 -0.79 0.56
CA LEU A 254 14.29 -0.87 -0.06
C LEU A 254 15.36 -0.67 1.01
N ASN A 255 16.13 -1.72 1.25
CA ASN A 255 17.18 -1.74 2.23
C ASN A 255 18.55 -1.76 1.55
N LEU A 256 19.52 -1.06 2.12
CA LEU A 256 20.93 -1.13 1.76
C LEU A 256 21.65 -2.08 2.71
N PHE A 257 22.28 -3.11 2.18
CA PHE A 257 23.14 -4.01 2.96
C PHE A 257 24.34 -3.24 3.52
N LEU A 258 24.61 -3.39 4.82
CA LEU A 258 25.69 -2.69 5.53
C LEU A 258 27.05 -3.39 5.41
N GLY A 259 27.09 -4.61 4.87
CA GLY A 259 28.33 -5.34 4.64
C GLY A 259 29.08 -4.87 3.40
N SER A 260 30.22 -5.50 3.13
CA SER A 260 31.04 -5.16 1.96
C SER A 260 30.43 -5.73 0.68
N VAL A 261 30.52 -4.99 -0.43
CA VAL A 261 30.20 -5.52 -1.78
C VAL A 261 31.05 -6.76 -2.11
N ALA A 262 32.21 -6.94 -1.50
CA ALA A 262 33.02 -8.16 -1.65
C ALA A 262 32.26 -9.43 -1.20
N GLN A 263 31.19 -9.31 -0.42
CA GLN A 263 30.33 -10.41 0.03
C GLN A 263 29.22 -10.75 -0.97
N ILE A 264 29.17 -10.12 -2.16
CA ILE A 264 28.12 -10.37 -3.18
C ILE A 264 27.97 -11.85 -3.58
N HIS A 265 29.05 -12.62 -3.47
CA HIS A 265 29.08 -14.06 -3.77
C HIS A 265 28.98 -14.96 -2.54
N ASP A 266 28.66 -14.41 -1.37
CA ASP A 266 28.44 -15.20 -0.16
C ASP A 266 27.28 -16.20 -0.40
N PRO A 267 27.44 -17.48 -0.01
CA PRO A 267 26.43 -18.51 -0.25
C PRO A 267 25.08 -18.22 0.41
N ALA A 268 25.01 -17.33 1.41
CA ALA A 268 23.75 -16.92 2.02
C ALA A 268 22.79 -16.20 1.04
N PHE A 269 23.29 -15.68 -0.08
CA PHE A 269 22.46 -15.13 -1.15
C PHE A 269 21.86 -16.21 -2.07
N GLY A 270 22.31 -17.45 -1.98
CA GLY A 270 21.89 -18.51 -2.87
C GLY A 270 22.33 -18.26 -4.32
N THR A 271 21.55 -18.78 -5.27
CA THR A 271 21.88 -18.67 -6.70
C THR A 271 21.36 -17.37 -7.31
N TRP A 272 22.23 -16.63 -7.99
CA TRP A 272 21.86 -15.43 -8.75
C TRP A 272 21.26 -15.81 -10.10
N THR A 273 20.07 -15.30 -10.40
CA THR A 273 19.35 -15.57 -11.65
C THR A 273 18.69 -14.31 -12.21
N CYS A 274 18.55 -14.26 -13.53
CA CYS A 274 17.86 -13.18 -14.20
C CYS A 274 16.36 -13.24 -13.95
N ALA A 275 15.78 -12.11 -13.52
CA ALA A 275 14.35 -11.90 -13.41
C ALA A 275 13.84 -11.04 -14.56
N GLY A 276 12.79 -11.52 -15.25
CA GLY A 276 12.25 -10.86 -16.43
C GLY A 276 13.19 -10.92 -17.65
N GLY A 277 12.77 -10.29 -18.74
CA GLY A 277 13.52 -10.23 -20.00
C GLY A 277 13.72 -11.57 -20.70
N GLU A 278 14.56 -11.57 -21.73
CA GLU A 278 14.79 -12.74 -22.60
C GLU A 278 15.59 -13.85 -21.91
N LYS A 279 16.28 -13.51 -20.82
CA LYS A 279 17.14 -14.42 -20.07
C LYS A 279 16.53 -14.89 -18.75
N ALA A 280 15.23 -14.67 -18.52
CA ALA A 280 14.56 -15.06 -17.28
C ALA A 280 14.89 -16.50 -16.85
N GLY A 281 15.31 -16.66 -15.59
CA GLY A 281 15.69 -17.93 -14.98
C GLY A 281 17.12 -18.43 -15.28
N GLN A 282 17.87 -17.77 -16.16
CA GLN A 282 19.28 -18.10 -16.39
C GLN A 282 20.14 -17.60 -15.23
N VAL A 283 21.21 -18.32 -14.90
CA VAL A 283 22.21 -17.88 -13.92
C VAL A 283 22.91 -16.63 -14.43
N CYS A 284 23.16 -15.65 -13.56
CA CYS A 284 23.81 -14.39 -13.89
C CYS A 284 24.94 -14.05 -12.92
N GLU A 285 25.89 -13.27 -13.40
CA GLU A 285 26.94 -12.67 -12.58
C GLU A 285 26.42 -11.34 -12.01
N PRO A 286 26.20 -11.22 -10.69
CA PRO A 286 25.57 -10.05 -10.08
C PRO A 286 26.29 -8.73 -10.38
N THR A 287 27.61 -8.76 -10.54
CA THR A 287 28.40 -7.55 -10.80
C THR A 287 28.48 -7.16 -12.28
N ASP A 288 28.09 -8.04 -13.19
CA ASP A 288 27.91 -7.74 -14.62
C ASP A 288 26.46 -7.31 -14.87
N LEU A 289 26.23 -5.98 -14.84
CA LEU A 289 24.92 -5.36 -15.07
C LEU A 289 24.33 -5.64 -16.46
N THR A 290 25.07 -6.23 -17.38
CA THR A 290 24.60 -6.62 -18.72
C THR A 290 24.18 -8.09 -18.83
N SER A 291 24.43 -8.89 -17.77
CA SER A 291 24.19 -10.34 -17.75
C SER A 291 22.79 -10.73 -18.21
N CYS A 292 21.77 -9.94 -17.89
CA CYS A 292 20.36 -10.29 -18.04
C CYS A 292 19.63 -9.65 -19.25
N GLY A 293 20.33 -8.93 -20.14
CA GLY A 293 19.68 -8.25 -21.26
C GLY A 293 18.71 -7.18 -20.76
N SER A 294 17.41 -7.31 -21.07
CA SER A 294 16.37 -6.42 -20.54
C SER A 294 15.87 -6.79 -19.12
N GLY A 295 16.29 -7.94 -18.58
CA GLY A 295 15.98 -8.37 -17.22
C GLY A 295 16.96 -7.87 -16.17
N ILE A 296 16.74 -8.24 -14.91
CA ILE A 296 17.57 -7.81 -13.77
C ILE A 296 18.14 -9.03 -13.05
N CYS A 297 19.45 -9.03 -12.77
CA CYS A 297 20.09 -10.09 -11.99
C CYS A 297 19.72 -9.93 -10.51
N ARG A 298 19.18 -10.98 -9.90
CA ARG A 298 18.84 -11.00 -8.48
C ARG A 298 19.27 -12.30 -7.82
N SER A 299 19.45 -12.26 -6.51
CA SER A 299 19.72 -13.45 -5.71
C SER A 299 18.46 -14.30 -5.53
N GLU A 300 18.60 -15.40 -4.78
CA GLU A 300 17.48 -16.28 -4.44
C GLU A 300 16.46 -15.55 -3.55
N MET A 301 15.18 -15.73 -3.86
CA MET A 301 14.05 -15.16 -3.11
C MET A 301 13.72 -16.07 -1.94
N GLN A 302 13.55 -15.48 -0.76
CA GLN A 302 13.16 -16.19 0.45
C GLN A 302 11.95 -15.51 1.08
N GLU A 303 11.03 -16.30 1.63
CA GLU A 303 10.01 -15.77 2.55
C GLU A 303 10.72 -15.26 3.79
N SER A 304 10.55 -13.99 4.12
CA SER A 304 11.26 -13.38 5.23
C SER A 304 10.56 -12.11 5.71
N PHE A 305 10.15 -12.13 6.98
CA PHE A 305 9.74 -10.96 7.73
C PHE A 305 10.84 -9.90 7.75
N ALA A 306 10.58 -8.75 7.13
CA ALA A 306 11.48 -7.60 7.09
C ALA A 306 12.92 -7.98 6.70
N CYS A 307 13.16 -8.94 5.80
CA CYS A 307 14.51 -9.44 5.50
C CYS A 307 15.35 -9.91 6.73
N VAL A 308 14.74 -10.19 7.88
CA VAL A 308 15.45 -10.60 9.10
C VAL A 308 16.17 -11.92 8.83
N GLY A 309 17.48 -11.94 9.06
CA GLY A 309 18.31 -13.11 8.81
C GLY A 309 18.66 -13.37 7.34
N TYR A 310 18.20 -12.54 6.41
CA TYR A 310 18.53 -12.68 4.98
C TYR A 310 19.97 -12.23 4.68
N GLY A 311 20.67 -13.00 3.85
CA GLY A 311 22.04 -12.70 3.42
C GLY A 311 23.10 -12.86 4.53
N PRO A 312 24.33 -12.39 4.26
CA PRO A 312 25.47 -12.58 5.17
C PRO A 312 25.26 -11.85 6.49
N GLN A 313 25.50 -12.55 7.59
CA GLN A 313 25.33 -11.97 8.93
C GLN A 313 26.51 -11.04 9.28
N LEU A 314 26.21 -9.95 9.97
CA LEU A 314 27.23 -8.99 10.45
C LEU A 314 27.39 -9.10 11.98
N PRO A 315 28.63 -9.09 12.50
CA PRO A 315 28.86 -9.20 13.94
C PRO A 315 28.13 -8.10 14.73
N ASN A 316 27.48 -8.48 15.83
CA ASN A 316 26.80 -7.59 16.78
C ASN A 316 25.69 -6.72 16.17
N ARG A 317 25.08 -7.15 15.06
CA ARG A 317 23.93 -6.46 14.48
C ARG A 317 22.77 -7.43 14.27
N PHE A 318 21.60 -7.05 14.77
CA PHE A 318 20.36 -7.78 14.51
C PHE A 318 19.91 -7.59 13.05
N PHE A 319 20.00 -6.36 12.55
CA PHE A 319 19.81 -6.03 11.14
C PHE A 319 21.16 -5.79 10.46
N ASN A 320 21.43 -6.52 9.38
CA ASN A 320 22.61 -6.36 8.54
C ASN A 320 22.42 -5.33 7.41
N TYR A 321 21.33 -4.56 7.45
CA TYR A 321 20.95 -3.58 6.45
C TYR A 321 20.43 -2.30 7.12
N THR A 322 20.22 -1.25 6.33
CA THR A 322 19.50 -0.04 6.73
C THR A 322 18.48 0.34 5.66
N GLN A 323 17.31 0.83 6.04
CA GLN A 323 16.30 1.25 5.08
C GLN A 323 16.74 2.55 4.38
N ILE A 324 16.72 2.56 3.05
CA ILE A 324 17.04 3.74 2.24
C ILE A 324 15.85 4.22 1.39
N GLY A 325 14.74 3.49 1.42
CA GLY A 325 13.52 3.85 0.70
C GLY A 325 12.38 2.89 1.00
N GLY A 326 11.22 3.17 0.42
CA GLY A 326 10.05 2.33 0.54
C GLY A 326 8.76 3.09 0.79
N ALA A 327 7.67 2.34 0.84
CA ALA A 327 6.32 2.86 1.07
C ALA A 327 5.45 1.78 1.74
N GLN A 328 4.56 2.22 2.64
CA GLN A 328 3.49 1.39 3.22
C GLN A 328 2.19 1.44 2.40
N LYS A 329 2.33 1.68 1.09
CA LYS A 329 1.26 1.81 0.10
C LYS A 329 1.79 1.60 -1.32
N ALA A 330 0.88 1.46 -2.29
CA ALA A 330 1.23 1.20 -3.69
C ALA A 330 2.00 2.33 -4.38
N GLN A 331 1.80 3.57 -3.95
CA GLN A 331 2.56 4.72 -4.44
C GLN A 331 2.81 5.72 -3.32
N SER A 332 4.02 6.24 -3.23
CA SER A 332 4.39 7.25 -2.24
C SER A 332 5.39 8.23 -2.82
N ASP A 333 5.25 9.48 -2.41
CA ASP A 333 6.25 10.50 -2.62
C ASP A 333 6.77 10.98 -1.27
N ILE A 334 8.08 11.06 -1.19
CA ILE A 334 8.82 11.61 -0.06
C ILE A 334 9.59 12.80 -0.60
N GLU A 335 9.31 13.98 -0.06
CA GLU A 335 10.08 15.19 -0.33
C GLU A 335 10.57 15.73 1.01
N PHE A 336 11.89 15.92 1.13
CA PHE A 336 12.47 16.44 2.35
C PHE A 336 12.24 17.95 2.46
N ALA A 337 12.22 18.46 3.70
CA ALA A 337 12.15 19.89 3.94
C ALA A 337 13.32 20.66 3.27
N PRO A 338 13.16 21.96 2.96
CA PRO A 338 14.18 22.74 2.27
C PRO A 338 15.57 22.65 2.92
N GLY A 339 16.56 22.20 2.14
CA GLY A 339 17.95 22.04 2.56
C GLY A 339 18.26 20.76 3.33
N VAL A 340 17.28 19.87 3.50
CA VAL A 340 17.47 18.54 4.10
C VAL A 340 17.86 17.53 3.02
N TRP A 341 18.79 16.63 3.32
CA TRP A 341 19.31 15.64 2.38
C TRP A 341 19.74 14.34 3.07
N ALA A 342 19.93 13.28 2.28
CA ALA A 342 20.47 11.99 2.71
C ALA A 342 21.62 11.53 1.78
N PRO A 343 22.71 10.97 2.33
CA PRO A 343 23.71 10.24 1.55
C PRO A 343 23.27 8.81 1.27
N THR A 344 23.66 8.27 0.11
CA THR A 344 23.60 6.82 -0.17
C THR A 344 24.79 6.42 -1.06
N PRO A 345 25.47 5.29 -0.81
CA PRO A 345 26.58 4.86 -1.65
C PRO A 345 26.20 4.78 -3.11
N SER A 346 27.09 5.20 -4.02
CA SER A 346 26.84 5.10 -5.47
C SER A 346 26.86 3.68 -5.99
N LYS A 347 27.30 2.70 -5.20
CA LYS A 347 27.21 1.27 -5.52
C LYS A 347 27.04 0.45 -4.26
N GLY A 348 26.39 -0.70 -4.36
CA GLY A 348 26.09 -1.50 -3.18
C GLY A 348 25.21 -2.71 -3.48
N ILE A 349 24.83 -3.41 -2.41
CA ILE A 349 23.87 -4.51 -2.45
C ILE A 349 22.59 -4.01 -1.81
N LEU A 350 21.48 -4.12 -2.52
CA LEU A 350 20.15 -3.76 -2.04
C LEU A 350 19.41 -5.02 -1.65
N PHE A 351 18.67 -4.98 -0.54
CA PHE A 351 17.64 -5.96 -0.24
C PHE A 351 16.27 -5.35 -0.52
N TRP A 352 15.49 -6.05 -1.34
CA TRP A 352 14.12 -5.74 -1.65
C TRP A 352 13.23 -6.54 -0.72
N ASN A 353 12.33 -5.85 -0.02
CA ASN A 353 11.34 -6.46 0.86
C ASN A 353 9.92 -6.05 0.42
N PRO A 354 9.38 -6.70 -0.63
CA PRO A 354 7.99 -6.54 -1.01
C PRO A 354 7.08 -7.42 -0.15
N HIS A 355 5.92 -6.87 0.20
CA HIS A 355 4.82 -7.60 0.81
C HIS A 355 3.56 -7.39 0.01
N ALA A 356 3.04 -8.45 -0.61
CA ALA A 356 1.90 -8.36 -1.51
C ALA A 356 0.97 -9.54 -1.38
N PHE A 357 -0.30 -9.33 -1.73
CA PHE A 357 -1.35 -10.34 -1.71
C PHE A 357 -2.17 -10.30 -2.99
N ASN A 358 -2.63 -11.46 -3.43
CA ASN A 358 -3.47 -11.60 -4.61
C ASN A 358 -4.75 -12.33 -4.25
N LEU A 359 -5.83 -11.56 -4.11
CA LEU A 359 -7.17 -12.07 -3.78
C LEU A 359 -7.96 -12.47 -5.04
N THR A 360 -7.34 -12.41 -6.22
CA THR A 360 -7.99 -12.69 -7.50
C THR A 360 -7.79 -14.13 -7.93
N ASP A 361 -8.55 -14.56 -8.93
CA ASP A 361 -8.46 -15.90 -9.52
C ASP A 361 -7.31 -16.07 -10.53
N GLN A 362 -6.48 -15.05 -10.74
CA GLN A 362 -5.41 -15.06 -11.75
C GLN A 362 -4.05 -14.78 -11.12
N ASP A 363 -3.04 -15.55 -11.53
CA ASP A 363 -1.65 -15.24 -11.20
C ASP A 363 -1.25 -13.88 -11.79
N THR A 364 -0.34 -13.19 -11.11
CA THR A 364 0.25 -11.94 -11.59
C THR A 364 1.76 -11.92 -11.42
N THR A 365 2.37 -10.85 -11.91
CA THR A 365 3.76 -10.51 -11.66
C THR A 365 3.80 -9.12 -11.05
N MET A 366 4.56 -8.98 -9.96
CA MET A 366 4.74 -7.74 -9.22
C MET A 366 5.92 -6.95 -9.76
N HIS A 367 5.71 -5.64 -9.87
CA HIS A 367 6.69 -4.66 -10.30
C HIS A 367 6.80 -3.51 -9.30
N GLY A 368 7.94 -2.82 -9.31
CA GLY A 368 8.21 -1.69 -8.43
C GLY A 368 9.32 -0.80 -8.97
N TRP A 369 9.19 0.50 -8.76
CA TRP A 369 10.13 1.52 -9.22
C TRP A 369 10.31 2.57 -8.11
N LEU A 370 11.55 2.98 -7.88
CA LEU A 370 11.89 4.05 -6.95
C LEU A 370 12.79 5.07 -7.65
N ASN A 371 12.26 6.25 -7.90
CA ASN A 371 13.04 7.39 -8.37
C ASN A 371 13.63 8.13 -7.18
N TYR A 372 14.90 8.50 -7.27
CA TYR A 372 15.59 9.37 -6.32
C TYR A 372 16.02 10.64 -7.04
N SER A 373 15.71 11.81 -6.46
CA SER A 373 16.14 13.11 -6.98
C SER A 373 17.33 13.64 -6.18
N TYR A 374 18.33 14.20 -6.87
CA TYR A 374 19.53 14.72 -6.22
C TYR A 374 19.28 15.99 -5.42
N ALA A 375 20.03 16.13 -4.32
CA ALA A 375 19.99 17.28 -3.45
C ALA A 375 21.01 18.36 -3.87
N ALA A 376 20.53 19.51 -4.34
CA ALA A 376 21.38 20.68 -4.57
C ALA A 376 21.68 21.45 -3.27
N ASP A 377 20.65 21.67 -2.45
CA ASP A 377 20.75 22.33 -1.15
C ASP A 377 20.93 21.26 -0.04
N ARG A 378 22.00 21.39 0.74
CA ARG A 378 22.54 20.32 1.60
C ARG A 378 22.93 20.83 2.99
N ARG A 379 22.04 21.59 3.62
CA ARG A 379 22.27 22.23 4.91
C ARG A 379 22.14 21.28 6.09
N PHE A 380 21.22 20.32 6.04
CA PHE A 380 20.91 19.43 7.16
C PHE A 380 20.75 17.97 6.71
N ILE A 381 21.25 17.02 7.50
CA ILE A 381 21.04 15.60 7.24
C ILE A 381 19.67 15.19 7.77
N VAL A 382 18.96 14.33 7.05
CA VAL A 382 17.69 13.76 7.51
C VAL A 382 17.91 12.73 8.62
N HIS A 383 17.01 12.74 9.60
CA HIS A 383 16.86 11.72 10.62
C HIS A 383 15.50 11.05 10.43
N GLY A 384 15.49 9.72 10.36
CA GLY A 384 14.27 8.93 10.22
C GLY A 384 13.72 8.49 11.58
N ILE A 385 12.41 8.56 11.70
CA ILE A 385 11.62 7.90 12.75
C ILE A 385 11.04 6.64 12.10
N PHE A 386 11.44 5.48 12.60
CA PHE A 386 10.86 4.18 12.29
C PHE A 386 10.83 3.37 13.59
N ASP A 387 9.87 3.69 14.44
CA ASP A 387 9.83 3.17 15.81
C ASP A 387 9.09 1.83 15.87
N ILE A 388 9.87 0.77 16.00
CA ILE A 388 9.41 -0.62 16.11
C ILE A 388 9.58 -1.19 17.53
N ALA A 389 9.90 -0.38 18.53
CA ALA A 389 10.15 -0.85 19.90
C ALA A 389 8.94 -1.57 20.53
N LYS A 390 7.73 -1.28 20.02
CA LYS A 390 6.45 -1.89 20.43
C LYS A 390 5.68 -2.49 19.25
N ILE A 391 6.37 -2.91 18.19
CA ILE A 391 5.75 -3.35 16.92
C ILE A 391 4.61 -4.36 17.08
N PHE A 392 4.69 -5.29 18.04
CA PHE A 392 3.66 -6.32 18.26
C PHE A 392 2.82 -6.11 19.53
N ALA A 393 2.72 -4.88 20.03
CA ALA A 393 2.00 -4.57 21.27
C ALA A 393 0.50 -4.92 21.23
N ALA A 394 -0.10 -5.02 20.04
CA ALA A 394 -1.49 -5.45 19.85
C ALA A 394 -1.72 -6.96 20.12
N THR A 395 -0.64 -7.74 20.28
CA THR A 395 -0.73 -9.19 20.53
C THR A 395 -1.53 -9.48 21.80
N GLY A 396 -2.52 -10.37 21.67
CA GLY A 396 -3.36 -10.83 22.77
C GLY A 396 -4.71 -10.12 22.89
N ILE A 397 -5.01 -9.11 22.06
CA ILE A 397 -6.35 -8.50 22.01
C ILE A 397 -7.37 -9.60 21.63
N PRO A 398 -8.32 -9.96 22.52
CA PRO A 398 -9.17 -11.14 22.32
C PRO A 398 -10.14 -11.00 21.14
N PRO A 399 -10.67 -12.12 20.61
CA PRO A 399 -11.76 -12.09 19.65
C PRO A 399 -12.96 -11.30 20.17
N TYR A 400 -13.61 -10.60 19.24
CA TYR A 400 -14.79 -9.77 19.45
C TYR A 400 -14.57 -8.68 20.50
N GLN A 401 -13.35 -8.12 20.56
CA GLN A 401 -12.98 -7.02 21.45
C GLN A 401 -12.14 -5.98 20.70
N LYS A 402 -12.11 -4.77 21.26
CA LYS A 402 -11.17 -3.72 20.87
C LYS A 402 -10.09 -3.56 21.94
N GLY A 403 -8.89 -3.17 21.53
CA GLY A 403 -7.81 -2.84 22.45
C GLY A 403 -7.04 -1.61 21.97
N THR A 404 -6.53 -0.83 22.93
CA THR A 404 -5.69 0.34 22.64
C THR A 404 -4.28 0.10 23.14
N VAL A 405 -3.29 0.40 22.31
CA VAL A 405 -1.86 0.36 22.67
C VAL A 405 -1.26 1.74 22.44
N CYS A 406 -0.27 2.10 23.25
CA CYS A 406 0.43 3.38 23.15
C CYS A 406 1.93 3.21 23.40
N ASN A 407 2.73 4.11 22.84
CA ASN A 407 4.17 4.21 23.09
C ASN A 407 4.67 5.65 22.92
N ASP A 408 5.89 5.92 23.37
CA ASP A 408 6.58 7.20 23.19
C ASP A 408 7.81 7.03 22.30
N TYR A 409 7.96 7.91 21.30
CA TYR A 409 9.23 8.14 20.63
C TYR A 409 9.93 9.33 21.29
N THR A 410 11.21 9.23 21.65
CA THR A 410 11.96 10.31 22.31
C THR A 410 13.08 10.82 21.41
N PHE A 411 13.13 12.14 21.21
CA PHE A 411 14.20 12.80 20.46
C PHE A 411 15.49 12.86 21.30
N ASN A 412 16.42 11.92 21.11
CA ASN A 412 17.56 11.74 22.01
C ASN A 412 18.93 11.58 21.31
N ASP A 413 18.99 11.78 19.99
CA ASP A 413 20.21 11.63 19.20
C ASP A 413 20.97 12.96 18.97
N PHE A 414 20.54 14.03 19.64
CA PHE A 414 21.20 15.33 19.70
C PHE A 414 21.16 15.91 21.12
N SER A 415 21.88 17.01 21.36
CA SER A 415 21.89 17.69 22.66
C SER A 415 21.71 19.20 22.53
N SER A 416 21.20 19.83 23.59
CA SER A 416 21.04 21.29 23.67
C SER A 416 22.37 22.01 23.36
N PRO A 417 22.37 23.11 22.59
CA PRO A 417 21.21 23.91 22.16
C PRO A 417 20.56 23.46 20.85
N GLN A 418 20.94 22.32 20.29
CA GLN A 418 20.35 21.82 19.05
C GLN A 418 18.90 21.39 19.26
N GLN A 419 18.09 21.50 18.20
CA GLN A 419 16.68 21.13 18.22
C GLN A 419 16.33 20.28 17.00
N ALA A 420 15.46 19.29 17.20
CA ALA A 420 14.81 18.57 16.10
C ALA A 420 13.78 19.47 15.43
N GLN A 421 13.73 19.38 14.10
CA GLN A 421 12.82 20.08 13.22
C GLN A 421 12.01 19.01 12.47
N LEU A 422 10.91 18.56 13.08
CA LEU A 422 10.04 17.50 12.57
C LEU A 422 9.21 18.03 11.40
N PHE A 423 9.37 17.42 10.22
CA PHE A 423 8.72 17.88 9.00
C PHE A 423 7.79 16.85 8.37
N SER A 424 7.80 15.59 8.83
CA SER A 424 6.90 14.55 8.34
C SER A 424 6.52 13.53 9.41
N LEU A 425 5.27 13.09 9.39
CA LEU A 425 4.74 11.96 10.18
C LEU A 425 3.85 11.06 9.31
N SER A 426 3.89 9.76 9.61
CA SER A 426 3.01 8.72 9.09
C SER A 426 2.88 7.58 10.12
N SER A 427 2.15 6.53 9.77
CA SER A 427 1.95 5.38 10.65
C SER A 427 1.83 4.09 9.86
N HIS A 428 1.96 2.97 10.55
CA HIS A 428 1.71 1.65 9.97
C HIS A 428 0.96 0.75 10.95
N THR A 429 -0.11 0.14 10.45
CA THR A 429 -0.92 -0.92 11.10
C THR A 429 -1.40 -1.87 10.01
N HIS A 430 -1.99 -3.02 10.37
CA HIS A 430 -2.68 -3.90 9.42
C HIS A 430 -4.21 -3.78 9.59
N ARG A 431 -4.95 -4.78 9.10
CA ARG A 431 -6.40 -4.70 8.82
C ARG A 431 -7.28 -4.40 10.04
N HIS A 432 -6.81 -4.75 11.23
CA HIS A 432 -7.51 -4.55 12.50
C HIS A 432 -7.19 -3.17 13.09
N GLY A 433 -6.17 -2.45 12.62
CA GLY A 433 -5.93 -1.06 13.01
C GLY A 433 -7.11 -0.16 12.59
N GLU A 434 -7.88 0.30 13.56
CA GLU A 434 -9.08 1.12 13.35
C GLU A 434 -8.78 2.62 13.40
N HIS A 435 -7.88 3.03 14.29
CA HIS A 435 -7.50 4.43 14.49
C HIS A 435 -6.10 4.50 15.07
N PHE A 436 -5.22 5.28 14.45
CA PHE A 436 -3.87 5.59 14.92
C PHE A 436 -3.73 7.10 15.07
N TRP A 437 -3.10 7.58 16.14
CA TRP A 437 -2.83 9.01 16.31
C TRP A 437 -1.48 9.29 16.98
N ILE A 438 -0.96 10.49 16.74
CA ILE A 438 0.27 11.01 17.37
C ILE A 438 -0.04 12.38 17.99
N THR A 439 0.37 12.57 19.25
CA THR A 439 0.29 13.82 19.99
C THR A 439 1.66 14.34 20.42
N ASP A 440 1.71 15.64 20.65
CA ASP A 440 2.82 16.35 21.29
C ASP A 440 2.48 16.63 22.76
N PRO A 441 2.98 15.81 23.71
CA PRO A 441 2.67 15.99 25.13
C PRO A 441 3.37 17.21 25.74
N GLN A 442 4.43 17.75 25.14
CA GLN A 442 5.13 18.92 25.66
C GLN A 442 4.39 20.22 25.37
N HIS A 443 3.62 20.25 24.27
CA HIS A 443 2.86 21.42 23.84
C HIS A 443 1.35 21.26 24.05
N GLY A 444 0.96 20.65 25.19
CA GLY A 444 -0.44 20.57 25.63
C GLY A 444 -1.25 19.45 24.99
N ASP A 445 -0.62 18.31 24.72
CA ASP A 445 -1.21 17.13 24.08
C ASP A 445 -1.82 17.44 22.71
N GLN A 446 -1.16 18.31 21.94
CA GLN A 446 -1.62 18.69 20.61
C GLN A 446 -1.64 17.47 19.69
N LEU A 447 -2.78 17.20 19.05
CA LEU A 447 -2.91 16.20 18.00
C LEU A 447 -2.13 16.64 16.75
N LEU A 448 -1.15 15.83 16.35
CA LEU A 448 -0.28 16.11 15.20
C LEU A 448 -0.65 15.28 13.97
N TYR A 449 -1.14 14.07 14.17
CA TYR A 449 -1.40 13.09 13.11
C TYR A 449 -2.54 12.15 13.50
N GLU A 450 -3.38 11.78 12.52
CA GLU A 450 -4.36 10.71 12.63
C GLU A 450 -4.44 9.87 11.35
N ASN A 451 -4.73 8.59 11.51
CA ASN A 451 -5.02 7.65 10.44
C ASN A 451 -6.14 6.68 10.85
N PHE A 452 -7.01 6.34 9.91
CA PHE A 452 -8.11 5.38 10.07
C PHE A 452 -8.08 4.24 9.04
N VAL A 453 -7.06 4.20 8.18
CA VAL A 453 -6.97 3.31 7.04
C VAL A 453 -5.58 2.67 6.99
N TYR A 454 -5.52 1.35 7.14
CA TYR A 454 -4.25 0.63 7.25
C TYR A 454 -3.48 0.53 5.94
N ASN A 455 -4.18 0.43 4.80
CA ASN A 455 -3.56 0.22 3.49
C ASN A 455 -3.21 1.53 2.76
N ASP A 456 -3.63 2.68 3.28
CA ASP A 456 -3.36 3.99 2.68
C ASP A 456 -3.09 5.03 3.78
N PRO A 457 -2.06 4.81 4.63
CA PRO A 457 -1.74 5.74 5.70
C PRO A 457 -1.35 7.11 5.12
N PRO A 458 -1.89 8.22 5.65
CA PRO A 458 -1.51 9.55 5.22
C PRO A 458 -0.03 9.82 5.50
N ASN A 459 0.59 10.65 4.66
CA ASN A 459 1.83 11.35 4.99
C ASN A 459 1.46 12.78 5.39
N LYS A 460 1.69 13.16 6.64
CA LYS A 460 1.46 14.52 7.14
C LYS A 460 2.77 15.29 7.11
N THR A 461 2.82 16.35 6.32
CA THR A 461 3.97 17.26 6.23
C THR A 461 3.74 18.51 7.10
N PHE A 462 4.80 19.04 7.69
CA PHE A 462 4.80 20.27 8.48
C PHE A 462 5.70 21.33 7.82
N ASP A 463 5.11 22.45 7.41
CA ASP A 463 5.81 23.63 6.91
C ASP A 463 5.22 24.91 7.56
N PRO A 464 5.94 25.59 8.47
CA PRO A 464 7.30 25.27 8.91
C PRO A 464 7.37 23.96 9.73
N PRO A 465 8.54 23.29 9.80
CA PRO A 465 8.75 22.14 10.67
C PRO A 465 8.46 22.44 12.14
N LEU A 466 7.97 21.43 12.87
CA LEU A 466 7.72 21.51 14.31
C LEU A 466 9.03 21.35 15.10
N VAL A 467 9.17 22.09 16.19
CA VAL A 467 10.42 22.17 16.96
C VAL A 467 10.34 21.32 18.21
N PHE A 468 11.31 20.44 18.40
CA PHE A 468 11.44 19.59 19.58
C PHE A 468 12.84 19.72 20.19
N ASN A 469 12.92 19.85 21.51
CA ASN A 469 14.17 19.84 22.26
C ASN A 469 14.64 18.41 22.51
N ALA A 470 15.91 18.26 22.87
CA ALA A 470 16.45 16.98 23.29
C ALA A 470 15.69 16.47 24.53
N GLY A 471 15.18 15.25 24.47
CA GLY A 471 14.34 14.63 25.50
C GLY A 471 12.84 14.84 25.34
N ASP A 472 12.40 15.73 24.42
CA ASP A 472 10.99 15.83 24.05
C ASP A 472 10.54 14.55 23.32
N LYS A 473 9.22 14.37 23.21
CA LYS A 473 8.63 13.10 22.79
C LYS A 473 7.48 13.30 21.81
N LEU A 474 7.26 12.29 20.99
CA LEU A 474 5.96 12.06 20.37
C LEU A 474 5.27 10.94 21.13
N HIS A 475 4.04 11.18 21.56
CA HIS A 475 3.19 10.12 22.13
C HIS A 475 2.28 9.59 21.02
N TYR A 476 2.24 8.28 20.82
CA TYR A 476 1.40 7.70 19.76
C TYR A 476 0.66 6.47 20.25
N CYS A 477 -0.54 6.27 19.71
CA CYS A 477 -1.43 5.18 20.08
C CYS A 477 -2.17 4.62 18.87
N ALA A 478 -2.68 3.40 19.02
CA ALA A 478 -3.59 2.78 18.06
C ALA A 478 -4.68 1.97 18.76
N VAL A 479 -5.90 2.05 18.22
CA VAL A 479 -7.03 1.16 18.52
C VAL A 479 -7.05 0.05 17.50
N TYR A 480 -7.12 -1.19 17.97
CA TYR A 480 -7.31 -2.37 17.13
C TYR A 480 -8.68 -2.99 17.38
N ASN A 481 -9.39 -3.31 16.31
CA ASN A 481 -10.69 -3.95 16.32
C ASN A 481 -10.60 -5.41 15.88
N ASN A 482 -10.68 -6.33 16.84
CA ASN A 482 -10.68 -7.75 16.58
C ASN A 482 -12.09 -8.32 16.54
N GLY A 483 -12.98 -7.82 15.68
CA GLY A 483 -14.31 -8.41 15.49
C GLY A 483 -15.49 -7.70 16.15
N VAL A 484 -15.39 -6.42 16.52
CA VAL A 484 -16.54 -5.64 17.01
C VAL A 484 -17.22 -4.93 15.83
N ALA A 485 -18.53 -5.13 15.68
CA ALA A 485 -19.33 -4.52 14.63
C ALA A 485 -19.43 -2.98 14.77
N ALA A 486 -19.97 -2.34 13.74
CA ALA A 486 -20.14 -0.88 13.71
C ALA A 486 -21.07 -0.33 14.82
N ASP A 487 -21.94 -1.15 15.41
CA ASP A 487 -22.76 -0.77 16.56
C ASP A 487 -21.97 -0.70 17.88
N GLY A 488 -20.69 -1.10 17.85
CA GLY A 488 -19.76 -1.06 18.98
C GLY A 488 -19.92 -2.19 20.00
N VAL A 489 -20.87 -3.12 19.80
CA VAL A 489 -21.21 -4.14 20.81
C VAL A 489 -21.39 -5.52 20.21
N SER A 490 -21.93 -5.62 18.99
CA SER A 490 -22.20 -6.91 18.37
C SER A 490 -20.91 -7.54 17.83
N PRO A 491 -20.77 -8.88 17.91
CA PRO A 491 -19.67 -9.59 17.27
C PRO A 491 -19.84 -9.59 15.75
N ASP A 492 -18.76 -9.30 15.02
CA ASP A 492 -18.68 -9.42 13.57
C ASP A 492 -17.58 -10.43 13.19
N PRO A 493 -17.95 -11.66 12.77
CA PRO A 493 -16.98 -12.68 12.37
C PRO A 493 -16.21 -12.34 11.09
N THR A 494 -16.57 -11.28 10.36
CA THR A 494 -15.83 -10.82 9.18
C THR A 494 -14.64 -9.92 9.53
N LEU A 495 -14.65 -9.34 10.75
CA LEU A 495 -13.64 -8.41 11.25
C LEU A 495 -12.66 -9.06 12.26
N VAL A 496 -12.93 -10.28 12.70
CA VAL A 496 -12.08 -11.01 13.66
C VAL A 496 -10.89 -11.66 12.98
N THR A 497 -9.74 -11.74 13.67
CA THR A 497 -8.59 -12.52 13.24
C THR A 497 -8.97 -14.00 13.15
N ARG A 498 -8.63 -14.64 12.03
CA ARG A 498 -8.93 -16.06 11.80
C ARG A 498 -7.67 -16.89 11.60
N ALA A 499 -7.53 -17.99 12.34
CA ALA A 499 -6.37 -18.87 12.21
C ALA A 499 -6.25 -19.42 10.78
N SER A 500 -7.37 -19.76 10.15
CA SER A 500 -7.42 -20.28 8.78
C SER A 500 -6.98 -19.29 7.70
N HIS A 501 -6.91 -17.99 8.02
CA HIS A 501 -6.49 -16.95 7.08
C HIS A 501 -5.00 -16.61 7.19
N VAL A 502 -4.31 -17.00 8.27
CA VAL A 502 -2.87 -16.79 8.42
C VAL A 502 -2.13 -17.69 7.41
N PRO A 503 -1.27 -17.14 6.53
CA PRO A 503 -0.56 -17.93 5.53
C PRO A 503 0.28 -19.06 6.16
N PRO A 504 0.32 -20.28 5.58
CA PRO A 504 1.08 -21.40 6.14
C PRO A 504 2.60 -21.18 6.23
N ASN A 505 3.13 -20.25 5.43
CA ASN A 505 4.54 -19.82 5.41
C ASN A 505 4.86 -18.71 6.42
N ALA A 506 3.87 -18.19 7.14
CA ALA A 506 4.12 -17.16 8.15
C ALA A 506 5.06 -17.67 9.27
N PRO A 507 5.80 -16.79 9.96
CA PRO A 507 6.61 -17.14 11.10
C PRO A 507 5.78 -17.77 12.23
N SER A 508 6.43 -18.63 13.02
CA SER A 508 5.74 -19.37 14.10
C SER A 508 5.03 -18.47 15.11
N PHE A 509 5.53 -17.25 15.34
CA PHE A 509 4.93 -16.28 16.25
C PHE A 509 3.66 -15.61 15.71
N SER A 510 3.38 -15.73 14.41
CA SER A 510 2.21 -15.16 13.74
C SER A 510 0.98 -16.07 13.81
N PHE A 511 1.16 -17.36 14.10
CA PHE A 511 0.04 -18.28 14.27
C PHE A 511 -0.64 -18.11 15.63
N CYS A 512 -1.93 -18.38 15.63
CA CYS A 512 -2.79 -18.29 16.80
C CYS A 512 -3.57 -19.60 17.00
N ASN A 513 -4.02 -19.83 18.24
CA ASN A 513 -4.96 -20.92 18.53
C ASN A 513 -6.39 -20.35 18.53
N PRO A 514 -7.32 -20.91 17.75
CA PRO A 514 -8.72 -20.54 17.82
C PRO A 514 -9.30 -20.76 19.21
N VAL A 515 -10.06 -19.78 19.69
CA VAL A 515 -10.71 -19.83 21.02
C VAL A 515 -12.19 -19.47 20.98
N LYS A 516 -12.67 -18.93 19.85
CA LYS A 516 -14.06 -18.53 19.67
C LYS A 516 -14.65 -18.98 18.33
N CYS A 517 -15.97 -19.14 18.34
CA CYS A 517 -16.74 -19.47 17.15
C CYS A 517 -16.80 -18.30 16.18
N VAL A 518 -16.78 -18.59 14.87
CA VAL A 518 -17.11 -17.66 13.77
C VAL A 518 -18.38 -18.05 13.03
N ALA A 519 -18.90 -19.26 13.27
CA ALA A 519 -20.15 -19.79 12.76
C ALA A 519 -20.84 -20.69 13.79
N GLY A 520 -22.14 -20.92 13.62
CA GLY A 520 -22.97 -21.68 14.56
C GLY A 520 -23.34 -20.86 15.80
N LYS A 521 -22.78 -21.19 16.97
CA LYS A 521 -23.00 -20.48 18.25
C LYS A 521 -22.40 -19.07 18.23
N MET A 522 -23.15 -18.10 17.71
CA MET A 522 -22.72 -16.70 17.53
C MET A 522 -23.44 -15.68 18.42
N ASN A 523 -24.46 -16.07 19.19
CA ASN A 523 -25.27 -15.16 20.00
C ASN A 523 -25.26 -15.55 21.50
N PRO A 524 -24.19 -15.23 22.27
CA PRO A 524 -22.90 -14.67 21.83
C PRO A 524 -21.94 -15.75 21.28
N PRO A 525 -20.76 -15.38 20.76
CA PRO A 525 -19.80 -16.34 20.22
C PRO A 525 -19.31 -17.32 21.29
N GLY A 526 -19.55 -18.60 21.02
CA GLY A 526 -19.16 -19.71 21.90
C GLY A 526 -17.64 -19.83 22.06
N THR A 527 -17.19 -20.30 23.21
CA THR A 527 -15.80 -20.75 23.40
C THR A 527 -15.64 -22.13 22.76
N CYS A 528 -14.50 -22.36 22.12
CA CYS A 528 -14.27 -23.59 21.37
C CYS A 528 -12.81 -24.05 21.44
N ARG A 529 -12.61 -25.35 21.18
CA ARG A 529 -11.33 -25.98 20.87
C ARG A 529 -11.38 -26.78 19.56
N ALA A 530 -12.58 -27.05 19.06
CA ALA A 530 -12.85 -27.68 17.76
C ALA A 530 -14.18 -27.17 17.19
N ASP A 531 -14.38 -27.32 15.87
CA ASP A 531 -15.57 -26.86 15.15
C ASP A 531 -16.89 -27.33 15.76
N ARG A 532 -16.95 -28.59 16.20
CA ARG A 532 -18.14 -29.17 16.86
C ARG A 532 -18.57 -28.45 18.14
N ASP A 533 -17.66 -27.75 18.81
CA ASP A 533 -18.01 -26.98 20.00
C ASP A 533 -18.89 -25.77 19.62
N CYS A 534 -18.75 -25.32 18.38
CA CYS A 534 -19.48 -24.20 17.79
C CYS A 534 -20.80 -24.59 17.12
N ASP A 535 -21.12 -25.88 16.99
CA ASP A 535 -22.38 -26.31 16.37
C ASP A 535 -23.58 -25.68 17.11
N SER A 536 -24.55 -25.14 16.36
CA SER A 536 -25.75 -24.49 16.92
C SER A 536 -26.59 -25.45 17.76
N ALA A 537 -26.56 -26.74 17.41
CA ALA A 537 -27.07 -27.85 18.19
C ALA A 537 -26.14 -29.08 18.02
N PRO A 538 -26.08 -30.01 18.99
CA PRO A 538 -25.21 -31.19 18.88
C PRO A 538 -25.42 -31.96 17.56
N GLY A 539 -24.37 -32.06 16.73
CA GLY A 539 -24.41 -32.78 15.45
C GLY A 539 -24.99 -31.97 14.28
N ALA A 540 -25.18 -30.65 14.44
CA ALA A 540 -25.61 -29.79 13.35
C ALA A 540 -24.55 -29.61 12.27
N HIS A 541 -23.26 -29.78 12.61
CA HIS A 541 -22.13 -29.62 11.69
C HIS A 541 -22.08 -28.25 10.99
N ASP A 542 -22.54 -27.22 11.68
CA ASP A 542 -22.60 -25.82 11.23
C ASP A 542 -21.68 -24.89 12.03
N GLY A 543 -20.95 -25.42 13.02
CA GLY A 543 -19.98 -24.69 13.81
C GLY A 543 -18.61 -24.54 13.13
N LEU A 544 -17.94 -23.42 13.41
CA LEU A 544 -16.55 -23.20 12.99
C LEU A 544 -15.77 -22.50 14.11
N CYS A 545 -14.70 -23.14 14.59
CA CYS A 545 -13.84 -22.64 15.65
C CYS A 545 -12.57 -22.06 15.05
N ASP A 546 -12.56 -20.76 14.83
CA ASP A 546 -11.50 -20.14 14.01
C ASP A 546 -11.10 -18.73 14.46
N ALA A 547 -11.85 -18.12 15.38
CA ALA A 547 -11.53 -16.78 15.86
C ALA A 547 -10.41 -16.80 16.92
N CYS A 548 -9.42 -15.94 16.72
CA CYS A 548 -8.20 -15.86 17.50
C CYS A 548 -7.98 -14.49 18.16
N PRO A 549 -7.23 -14.43 19.28
CA PRO A 549 -6.60 -13.19 19.70
C PRO A 549 -5.65 -12.68 18.61
N ILE A 550 -5.50 -11.36 18.50
CA ILE A 550 -4.52 -10.76 17.59
C ILE A 550 -3.12 -11.28 17.90
N THR A 551 -2.32 -11.52 16.87
CA THR A 551 -0.90 -11.85 16.96
C THR A 551 -0.07 -10.87 16.14
N GLY A 552 1.21 -10.73 16.48
CA GLY A 552 2.17 -9.98 15.66
C GLY A 552 2.62 -10.79 14.43
N GLY A 553 2.86 -10.12 13.31
CA GLY A 553 3.29 -10.81 12.09
C GLY A 553 3.13 -9.97 10.83
N GLU A 554 3.62 -10.52 9.72
CA GLU A 554 3.51 -9.90 8.40
C GLU A 554 2.14 -10.01 7.75
N SER A 555 1.35 -11.05 8.00
CA SER A 555 0.08 -11.16 7.26
C SER A 555 -0.87 -10.03 7.64
N THR A 556 -1.80 -9.71 6.75
CA THR A 556 -2.81 -8.70 7.06
C THR A 556 -3.76 -9.16 8.18
N GLU A 557 -3.79 -10.46 8.53
CA GLU A 557 -4.52 -10.99 9.70
C GLU A 557 -3.77 -10.79 11.01
N ASN A 558 -2.47 -10.55 10.94
CA ASN A 558 -1.63 -10.19 12.07
C ASN A 558 -1.53 -8.66 12.17
N GLU A 559 -0.96 -8.15 13.25
CA GLU A 559 -0.86 -6.70 13.47
C GLU A 559 0.53 -6.17 13.72
N MET A 560 0.67 -4.90 13.38
CA MET A 560 1.83 -4.07 13.63
C MET A 560 1.44 -2.72 14.22
N PHE A 561 2.39 -2.11 14.93
CA PHE A 561 2.27 -0.79 15.55
C PHE A 561 3.56 0.00 15.35
N ILE A 562 3.60 0.87 14.34
CA ILE A 562 4.82 1.62 13.98
C ILE A 562 4.48 3.10 13.79
N ALA A 563 5.23 3.97 14.47
CA ALA A 563 5.28 5.39 14.16
C ALA A 563 6.40 5.66 13.15
N ILE A 564 6.07 6.41 12.10
CA ILE A 564 6.99 6.76 11.02
C ILE A 564 7.08 8.29 10.93
N GLY A 565 8.25 8.82 10.61
CA GLY A 565 8.43 10.27 10.50
C GLY A 565 9.83 10.67 10.10
N GLN A 566 10.03 11.97 9.92
CA GLN A 566 11.31 12.53 9.50
C GLN A 566 11.54 13.90 10.13
N TYR A 567 12.76 14.13 10.59
CA TYR A 567 13.22 15.41 11.13
C TYR A 567 14.64 15.72 10.68
N PHE A 568 15.11 16.93 10.96
CA PHE A 568 16.52 17.27 10.91
C PHE A 568 16.92 18.01 12.17
N VAL A 569 18.20 18.04 12.49
CA VAL A 569 18.72 18.74 13.68
C VAL A 569 19.32 20.08 13.24
N LYS A 570 18.91 21.16 13.92
CA LYS A 570 19.38 22.53 13.67
C LYS A 570 20.01 23.15 14.90
#